data_AF-A0A9W9BNG1-F1
#
_entry.id   AF-A0A9W9BNG1-F1
#
_cell.length_a   1.000
_cell.length_b   1.000
_cell.length_c   1.000
_cell.angle_alpha   90.00
_cell.angle_beta   90.00
_cell.angle_gamma   90.00
#
_symmetry.space_group_name_H-M   'P 1'
#
loop_
_entity.id
_entity.type
_entity.pdbx_description
1 polymer ?
#
loop_
_entity_poly.entity_id
_entity_poly.type
_entity_poly.pdbx_seq_one_letter_code
_entity_poly.pdbx_strand_id
1 'polypeptide(L)'
;MSVAKDLLSKVATLSSCALEAHGPGMVSKLFDVASSVADVILCAPDLADVGSVQIGPREVLYALGSLISSLRTTGHPELLTLLREKMVACSLDQAGPTTLIQITDVPDEDAQNAVIQYRGHNR
;
A
#
# COMPACT_ATOMS: atom_id res chain seq x y z
N MET A 1 5.13 19.32 -0.46
CA MET A 1 5.22 17.86 -0.29
C MET A 1 4.69 17.54 1.11
N SER A 2 3.72 16.61 1.21
CA SER A 2 3.18 16.19 2.52
C SER A 2 3.84 14.87 2.90
N VAL A 3 4.19 14.70 4.19
CA VAL A 3 4.89 13.53 4.73
C VAL A 3 4.23 12.21 4.31
N ALA A 4 2.89 12.16 4.24
CA ALA A 4 2.17 10.97 3.83
C ALA A 4 2.37 10.62 2.33
N LYS A 5 2.52 11.63 1.46
CA LYS A 5 2.84 11.43 0.03
C LYS A 5 4.26 10.91 -0.14
N ASP A 6 5.20 11.48 0.60
CA ASP A 6 6.61 11.06 0.56
C ASP A 6 6.74 9.62 1.08
N LEU A 7 6.03 9.28 2.16
CA LEU A 7 5.95 7.90 2.64
C LEU A 7 5.37 6.99 1.55
N LEU A 8 4.20 7.33 0.99
CA LEU A 8 3.56 6.54 -0.06
C LEU A 8 4.51 6.28 -1.23
N SER A 9 5.23 7.32 -1.69
CA SER A 9 6.20 7.18 -2.79
C SER A 9 7.34 6.21 -2.48
N LYS A 10 7.81 6.18 -1.22
CA LYS A 10 8.87 5.27 -0.79
C LYS A 10 8.36 3.86 -0.65
N VAL A 11 7.20 3.66 -0.01
CA VAL A 11 6.65 2.31 0.22
C VAL A 11 6.10 1.68 -1.05
N ALA A 12 5.66 2.48 -2.01
CA ALA A 12 5.26 1.99 -3.33
C ALA A 12 6.41 1.39 -4.15
N THR A 13 7.67 1.70 -3.81
CA THR A 13 8.85 1.06 -4.43
C THR A 13 9.23 -0.27 -3.78
N LEU A 14 8.56 -0.66 -2.70
CA LEU A 14 8.81 -1.90 -1.98
C LEU A 14 7.77 -2.94 -2.35
N SER A 15 8.18 -4.21 -2.44
CA SER A 15 7.24 -5.32 -2.61
C SER A 15 6.48 -5.59 -1.31
N SER A 16 5.33 -6.26 -1.43
CA SER A 16 4.57 -6.73 -0.27
C SER A 16 5.42 -7.60 0.65
N CYS A 17 6.21 -8.53 0.09
CA CYS A 17 7.15 -9.34 0.85
C CYS A 17 8.23 -8.52 1.58
N ALA A 18 8.77 -7.46 0.97
CA ALA A 18 9.73 -6.60 1.65
C ALA A 18 9.08 -5.87 2.83
N LEU A 19 7.86 -5.39 2.66
CA LEU A 19 7.09 -4.73 3.73
C LEU A 19 6.74 -5.70 4.87
N GLU A 20 6.38 -6.95 4.54
CA GLU A 20 6.13 -8.03 5.49
C GLU A 20 7.41 -8.44 6.26
N ALA A 21 8.57 -8.45 5.59
CA ALA A 21 9.86 -8.80 6.20
C ALA A 21 10.32 -7.80 7.28
N HIS A 22 9.84 -6.55 7.22
CA HIS A 22 10.04 -5.56 8.28
C HIS A 22 9.19 -5.81 9.53
N GLY A 23 8.30 -6.81 9.49
CA GLY A 23 7.49 -7.25 10.61
C GLY A 23 6.25 -6.40 10.85
N PRO A 24 5.42 -6.79 11.83
CA PRO A 24 4.09 -6.20 12.06
C PRO A 24 4.15 -4.70 12.40
N GLY A 25 5.26 -4.23 12.98
CA GLY A 25 5.45 -2.81 13.30
C GLY A 25 5.40 -1.89 12.08
N MET A 26 5.83 -2.36 10.90
CA MET A 26 5.71 -1.60 9.65
C MET A 26 4.24 -1.39 9.28
N VAL A 27 3.44 -2.45 9.33
CA VAL A 27 1.99 -2.39 9.04
C VAL A 27 1.28 -1.46 10.02
N SER A 28 1.59 -1.55 11.32
CA SER A 28 1.03 -0.64 12.33
C SER A 28 1.37 0.82 12.04
N LYS A 29 2.60 1.11 11.56
CA LYS A 29 3.00 2.48 11.20
C LYS A 29 2.27 3.00 9.96
N LEU A 30 2.06 2.16 8.97
CA LEU A 30 1.24 2.52 7.79
C LEU A 30 -0.20 2.81 8.20
N PHE A 31 -0.75 2.01 9.11
CA PHE A 31 -2.08 2.23 9.68
C PHE A 31 -2.17 3.56 10.45
N ASP A 32 -1.19 3.88 11.31
CA ASP A 32 -1.13 5.16 12.03
C ASP A 32 -1.19 6.35 11.07
N VAL A 33 -0.39 6.29 9.99
CA VAL A 33 -0.34 7.36 8.98
C VAL A 33 -1.64 7.44 8.20
N ALA A 34 -2.21 6.32 7.76
CA ALA A 34 -3.50 6.30 7.07
C ALA A 34 -4.62 6.87 7.95
N SER A 35 -4.64 6.49 9.24
CA SER A 35 -5.60 7.03 10.21
C SER A 35 -5.44 8.54 10.40
N SER A 36 -4.21 9.04 10.48
CA SER A 36 -3.94 10.48 10.57
C SER A 36 -4.42 11.24 9.33
N VAL A 37 -4.24 10.68 8.13
CA VAL A 37 -4.77 11.28 6.89
C VAL A 37 -6.30 11.28 6.90
N ALA A 38 -6.94 10.20 7.36
CA ALA A 38 -8.39 10.16 7.52
C ALA A 38 -8.90 11.23 8.49
N ASP A 39 -8.22 11.44 9.62
CA ASP A 39 -8.60 12.46 10.59
C ASP A 39 -8.50 13.88 10.01
N VAL A 40 -7.51 14.15 9.14
CA VAL A 40 -7.43 15.42 8.39
C VAL A 40 -8.62 15.58 7.46
N ILE A 41 -9.01 14.54 6.72
CA ILE A 41 -10.17 14.58 5.81
C ILE A 41 -11.47 14.84 6.59
N LEU A 42 -11.63 14.18 7.74
CA LEU A 42 -12.82 14.32 8.59
C LEU A 42 -12.89 15.68 9.29
N CYS A 43 -11.75 16.22 9.74
CA CYS A 43 -11.69 17.46 10.50
C CYS A 43 -11.64 18.71 9.61
N ALA A 44 -11.05 18.61 8.42
CA ALA A 44 -10.86 19.72 7.48
C ALA A 44 -11.24 19.28 6.05
N PRO A 45 -12.54 19.01 5.79
CA PRO A 45 -13.00 18.51 4.49
C PRO A 45 -12.70 19.47 3.33
N ASP A 46 -12.70 20.79 3.57
CA ASP A 46 -12.32 21.79 2.56
C ASP A 46 -10.87 21.64 2.09
N LEU A 47 -9.98 21.13 2.96
CA LEU A 47 -8.58 20.88 2.64
C LEU A 47 -8.36 19.52 1.97
N ALA A 48 -9.37 18.65 1.96
CA ALA A 48 -9.31 17.35 1.32
C ALA A 48 -9.55 17.40 -0.19
N ASP A 49 -10.15 18.49 -0.69
CA ASP A 49 -10.49 18.71 -2.11
C ASP A 49 -9.53 19.70 -2.82
N VAL A 50 -8.54 20.22 -2.10
CA VAL A 50 -7.57 21.19 -2.66
C VAL A 50 -6.55 20.51 -3.58
N GLY A 51 -6.91 20.41 -4.87
CA GLY A 51 -5.93 20.28 -5.94
C GLY A 51 -6.35 19.32 -7.05
N SER A 52 -7.00 19.83 -8.08
CA SER A 52 -7.32 19.10 -9.32
C SER A 52 -6.10 18.61 -10.11
N VAL A 53 -4.87 18.95 -9.69
CA VAL A 53 -3.62 18.67 -10.41
C VAL A 53 -2.63 17.81 -9.59
N GLN A 54 -2.88 17.57 -8.30
CA GLN A 54 -1.97 16.81 -7.43
C GLN A 54 -2.72 15.76 -6.62
N ILE A 55 -2.07 14.63 -6.32
CA ILE A 55 -2.59 13.57 -5.43
C ILE A 55 -3.10 14.22 -4.14
N GLY A 56 -4.40 14.15 -3.85
CA GLY A 56 -5.02 14.74 -2.67
C GLY A 56 -4.93 13.85 -1.42
N PRO A 57 -5.30 14.34 -0.22
CA PRO A 57 -5.38 13.51 0.99
C PRO A 57 -6.24 12.25 0.81
N ARG A 58 -7.35 12.38 0.06
CA ARG A 58 -8.25 11.28 -0.31
C ARG A 58 -7.53 10.17 -1.09
N GLU A 59 -6.78 10.55 -2.12
CA GLU A 59 -6.01 9.63 -2.95
C GLU A 59 -4.90 8.95 -2.15
N VAL A 60 -4.21 9.69 -1.26
CA VAL A 60 -3.20 9.12 -0.36
C VAL A 60 -3.83 8.09 0.58
N LEU A 61 -4.98 8.39 1.18
CA LEU A 61 -5.68 7.47 2.06
C LEU A 61 -6.12 6.19 1.32
N TYR A 62 -6.66 6.34 0.11
CA TYR A 62 -7.04 5.21 -0.73
C TYR A 62 -5.84 4.31 -1.05
N ALA A 63 -4.72 4.91 -1.51
CA ALA A 63 -3.52 4.15 -1.87
C ALA A 63 -2.90 3.43 -0.66
N LEU A 64 -2.83 4.09 0.51
CA LEU A 64 -2.37 3.46 1.74
C LEU A 64 -3.31 2.32 2.20
N GLY A 65 -4.63 2.52 2.13
CA GLY A 65 -5.61 1.49 2.48
C GLY A 65 -5.56 0.27 1.57
N SER A 66 -5.36 0.48 0.26
CA SER A 66 -5.15 -0.58 -0.72
C SER A 66 -3.86 -1.35 -0.45
N LEU A 67 -2.74 -0.64 -0.21
CA LEU A 67 -1.46 -1.25 0.13
C LEU A 67 -1.57 -2.11 1.39
N ILE A 68 -2.12 -1.56 2.48
CA ILE A 68 -2.29 -2.26 3.76
C ILE A 68 -3.17 -3.50 3.59
N SER A 69 -4.23 -3.43 2.77
CA SER A 69 -5.10 -4.58 2.47
C SER A 69 -4.41 -5.67 1.65
N SER A 70 -3.39 -5.32 0.87
CA SER A 70 -2.61 -6.27 0.06
C SER A 70 -1.55 -7.04 0.87
N LEU A 71 -1.20 -6.58 2.08
CA LEU A 71 -0.24 -7.28 2.94
C LEU A 71 -0.95 -8.44 3.66
N ARG A 72 -0.33 -9.63 3.77
CA ARG A 72 -0.86 -10.68 4.64
C ARG A 72 -0.56 -10.29 6.08
N THR A 73 -1.45 -9.48 6.64
CA THR A 73 -1.33 -9.02 8.01
C THR A 73 -1.66 -10.18 8.95
N THR A 74 -0.66 -10.98 9.32
CA THR A 74 -0.74 -11.83 10.50
C THR A 74 -0.71 -10.94 11.73
N GLY A 75 -1.88 -10.62 12.31
CA GLY A 75 -1.93 -10.15 13.71
C GLY A 75 -2.90 -9.02 14.07
N HIS A 76 -3.51 -8.29 13.12
CA HIS A 76 -4.29 -7.08 13.46
C HIS A 76 -5.58 -6.87 12.63
N PRO A 77 -6.53 -7.82 12.65
CA PRO A 77 -7.81 -7.68 11.93
C PRO A 77 -8.63 -6.48 12.42
N GLU A 78 -8.49 -6.08 13.69
CA GLU A 78 -9.16 -4.92 14.27
C GLU A 78 -8.71 -3.60 13.63
N LEU A 79 -7.40 -3.46 13.34
CA LEU A 79 -6.87 -2.26 12.69
C LEU A 79 -7.39 -2.14 11.25
N LEU A 80 -7.42 -3.25 10.51
CA LEU A 80 -8.00 -3.25 9.16
C LEU A 80 -9.48 -2.87 9.16
N THR A 81 -10.23 -3.34 10.16
CA THR A 81 -11.66 -3.01 10.31
C THR A 81 -11.83 -1.52 10.59
N LEU A 82 -11.09 -0.96 11.54
CA LEU A 82 -11.14 0.45 11.88
C LEU A 82 -10.70 1.35 10.71
N LEU A 83 -9.70 0.93 9.92
CA LEU A 83 -9.29 1.68 8.74
C LEU A 83 -10.41 1.75 7.71
N ARG A 84 -11.08 0.61 7.45
CA ARG A 84 -12.21 0.54 6.53
C ARG A 84 -13.36 1.45 6.97
N GLU A 85 -13.70 1.44 8.26
CA GLU A 85 -14.71 2.34 8.82
C GLU A 85 -14.36 3.82 8.60
N LYS A 86 -13.10 4.20 8.85
CA LYS A 86 -12.60 5.56 8.58
C LYS A 86 -12.65 5.93 7.09
N MET A 87 -12.30 5.00 6.20
CA MET A 87 -12.36 5.23 4.74
C MET A 87 -13.80 5.42 4.26
N VAL A 88 -14.75 4.63 4.76
CA VAL A 88 -16.19 4.81 4.50
C VAL A 88 -16.68 6.15 5.02
N ALA A 89 -16.29 6.53 6.25
CA ALA A 89 -16.63 7.83 6.83
C ALA A 89 -16.06 9.01 6.03
N CYS A 90 -14.92 8.83 5.35
CA CYS A 90 -14.35 9.81 4.43
C CYS A 90 -15.05 9.86 3.07
N SER A 91 -16.12 9.08 2.83
CA SER A 91 -16.82 8.98 1.53
C SER A 91 -15.94 8.50 0.37
N LEU A 92 -14.86 7.77 0.65
CA LEU A 92 -14.00 7.16 -0.38
C LEU A 92 -14.68 6.00 -1.13
N ASP A 93 -15.82 5.52 -0.63
CA ASP A 93 -16.63 4.46 -1.24
C ASP A 93 -17.57 4.97 -2.35
N GLN A 94 -17.74 6.29 -2.49
CA GLN A 94 -18.68 6.90 -3.45
C GLN A 94 -18.01 7.54 -4.69
N ALA A 95 -16.69 7.50 -4.83
CA ALA A 95 -16.01 8.01 -6.00
C ALA A 95 -15.66 6.86 -6.97
N GLY A 96 -16.20 6.93 -8.18
CA GLY A 96 -15.86 6.05 -9.30
C GLY A 96 -14.37 6.12 -9.69
N PRO A 97 -13.97 5.40 -10.75
CA PRO A 97 -12.64 4.82 -10.89
C PRO A 97 -11.55 5.87 -11.04
N THR A 98 -10.87 6.23 -9.94
CA THR A 98 -9.57 6.91 -10.00
C THR A 98 -8.51 5.86 -10.31
N THR A 99 -7.78 6.11 -11.40
CA THR A 99 -6.70 5.31 -11.97
C THR A 99 -5.91 4.53 -10.92
N LEU A 100 -6.22 3.23 -10.82
CA LEU A 100 -5.50 2.26 -10.01
C LEU A 100 -4.02 2.24 -10.42
N ILE A 101 -3.14 2.71 -9.55
CA ILE A 101 -1.72 2.35 -9.60
C ILE A 101 -1.67 0.87 -9.18
N GLN A 102 -1.81 -0.02 -10.16
CA GLN A 102 -1.60 -1.45 -9.94
C GLN A 102 -0.12 -1.65 -9.65
N ILE A 103 0.20 -1.87 -8.37
CA ILE A 103 1.49 -2.42 -7.96
C ILE A 103 1.56 -3.80 -8.60
N THR A 104 2.26 -3.87 -9.73
CA THR A 104 2.46 -5.11 -10.46
C THR A 104 3.50 -5.88 -9.68
N ASP A 105 3.07 -7.00 -9.08
CA ASP A 105 3.97 -8.05 -8.64
C ASP A 105 4.80 -8.47 -9.86
N VAL A 106 6.08 -8.10 -9.87
CA VAL A 106 7.01 -8.59 -10.87
C VAL A 106 7.38 -10.00 -10.40
N PRO A 107 7.04 -11.06 -11.16
CA PRO A 107 7.43 -12.41 -10.77
C PRO A 107 8.96 -12.50 -10.75
N ASP A 108 9.50 -12.91 -9.61
CA ASP A 108 10.89 -13.28 -9.41
C ASP A 108 11.17 -14.58 -10.18
N GLU A 109 11.45 -14.45 -11.48
CA GLU A 109 11.95 -15.54 -12.33
C GLU A 109 13.44 -15.32 -12.61
N ASP A 110 14.32 -15.57 -11.64
CA ASP A 110 15.71 -15.96 -11.93
C ASP A 110 16.46 -16.48 -10.69
N ALA A 111 16.16 -17.71 -10.25
CA ALA A 111 16.99 -18.36 -9.24
C ALA A 111 16.99 -19.91 -9.27
N GLN A 112 16.67 -20.59 -10.38
CA GLN A 112 16.74 -22.06 -10.42
C GLN A 112 17.09 -22.64 -11.79
N ASN A 113 18.31 -22.44 -12.31
CA ASN A 113 18.87 -23.38 -13.30
C ASN A 113 20.40 -23.40 -13.35
N ALA A 114 21.05 -23.97 -12.33
CA ALA A 114 22.47 -24.29 -12.42
C ALA A 114 22.89 -25.46 -11.53
N VAL A 115 22.13 -26.56 -11.50
CA VAL A 115 22.64 -27.82 -10.93
C VAL A 115 22.16 -29.00 -11.79
N ILE A 116 23.16 -29.72 -12.33
CA ILE A 116 23.14 -31.06 -12.98
C ILE A 116 22.78 -31.12 -14.48
N GLN A 117 23.79 -31.00 -15.36
CA GLN A 117 23.98 -31.99 -16.44
C GLN A 117 25.41 -32.02 -17.02
N TYR A 118 26.40 -32.36 -16.18
CA TYR A 118 27.66 -32.95 -16.68
C TYR A 118 27.71 -34.43 -16.28
N ARG A 119 27.03 -35.27 -17.06
CA ARG A 119 27.21 -36.72 -17.06
C ARG A 119 27.04 -37.21 -18.50
N GLY A 120 28.17 -37.43 -19.16
CA GLY A 120 28.27 -37.51 -20.62
C GLY A 120 28.02 -38.87 -21.26
N HIS A 121 28.33 -38.95 -22.55
CA HIS A 121 28.92 -40.13 -23.19
C HIS A 121 29.39 -39.84 -24.62
N ASN A 122 30.53 -40.44 -24.95
CA ASN A 122 31.16 -40.60 -26.26
C ASN A 122 30.22 -40.82 -27.45
N ARG A 123 30.56 -40.20 -28.58
CA ARG A 123 30.93 -40.93 -29.81
C ARG A 123 31.76 -40.06 -30.75
#